data_AF-A0A7J6NM39-F1
#
_entry.id   AF-A0A7J6NM39-F1
#
_cell.length_a   1.000
_cell.length_b   1.000
_cell.length_c   1.000
_cell.angle_alpha   90.00
_cell.angle_beta   90.00
_cell.angle_gamma   90.00
#
_symmetry.space_group_name_H-M   'P 1'
#
loop_
_entity.id
_entity.type
_entity.pdbx_description
1 polymer ?
#
loop_
_entity_poly.entity_id
_entity_poly.type
_entity_poly.pdbx_seq_one_letter_code
_entity_poly.pdbx_strand_id
1 'polypeptide(L)'
;MDELEEDGLDADLFTALDGIEDAVKDRKKELKGKPEPHKEDQTFEEQRHEETTTEPKKTGAYVPPHLRAKKSTTAEEERAQKLSKIRGLVNKLSEGNIELITAEIVALLGDDDQSIVDGYAREFVGSAIGNPNISLTLLGTYCAHMVAITMISGGRPLARVMELIGAFVRENLPAVSDETSGSIKAQVSNCCKVIALVFTFGAVSPNVVIDLIRFIFTPNDMHRLDLVLVVLRFAGRKLRKDNLQDFSEILDVLTDDSAVTGEPSGKYQFLLGELENLKNNKVNFTALSHFEANFGWLKSSSLLRGRGTPEDSLLQVPVNIFDLEQVERLKDTPVVARCERLSRGEGQQRIQG
;
A
#
# COMPACT_ATOMS: atom_id res chain seq x y z
N MET A 1 30.07 -25.81 -24.52
CA MET A 1 29.00 -25.39 -23.58
C MET A 1 29.21 -23.90 -23.36
N ASP A 2 28.92 -23.04 -24.33
CA ASP A 2 27.75 -22.93 -25.24
C ASP A 2 26.57 -22.26 -24.51
N GLU A 3 26.66 -20.93 -24.44
CA GLU A 3 25.65 -20.00 -24.95
C GLU A 3 24.18 -20.47 -24.90
N LEU A 4 23.47 -19.96 -23.89
CA LEU A 4 22.04 -19.63 -23.97
C LEU A 4 21.83 -18.24 -23.31
N GLU A 5 22.25 -17.21 -24.03
CA GLU A 5 21.56 -15.92 -23.99
C GLU A 5 20.29 -16.02 -24.88
N GLU A 6 19.45 -14.99 -24.90
CA GLU A 6 18.04 -15.01 -25.38
C GLU A 6 17.10 -15.80 -24.43
N ASP A 7 15.91 -15.32 -24.04
CA ASP A 7 15.14 -14.14 -24.47
C ASP A 7 14.93 -13.09 -23.35
N GLY A 8 15.09 -11.81 -23.69
CA GLY A 8 14.92 -10.66 -22.79
C GLY A 8 13.48 -10.13 -22.64
N LEU A 9 12.48 -11.01 -22.62
CA LEU A 9 11.06 -10.67 -22.82
C LEU A 9 10.42 -9.67 -21.82
N ASP A 10 10.94 -9.54 -20.60
CA ASP A 10 10.31 -8.73 -19.55
C ASP A 10 10.56 -7.22 -19.67
N ALA A 11 11.73 -6.78 -20.15
CA ALA A 11 12.12 -5.36 -20.12
C ALA A 11 11.18 -4.49 -20.99
N ASP A 12 10.82 -5.01 -22.17
CA ASP A 12 9.84 -4.38 -23.04
C ASP A 12 8.40 -4.55 -22.53
N LEU A 13 8.08 -5.65 -21.82
CA LEU A 13 6.72 -5.90 -21.33
C LEU A 13 6.32 -4.99 -20.16
N PHE A 14 7.22 -4.73 -19.21
CA PHE A 14 6.98 -3.74 -18.15
C PHE A 14 6.85 -2.33 -18.73
N THR A 15 7.71 -1.98 -19.70
CA THR A 15 7.63 -0.69 -20.41
C THR A 15 6.34 -0.57 -21.24
N ALA A 16 5.86 -1.67 -21.83
CA ALA A 16 4.63 -1.71 -22.60
C ALA A 16 3.37 -1.61 -21.73
N LEU A 17 3.34 -2.18 -20.52
CA LEU A 17 2.17 -2.07 -19.64
C LEU A 17 1.91 -0.64 -19.17
N ASP A 18 2.96 0.10 -18.77
CA ASP A 18 2.84 1.53 -18.47
C ASP A 18 2.59 2.34 -19.77
N GLY A 19 3.31 2.03 -20.85
CA GLY A 19 3.22 2.73 -22.13
C GLY A 19 1.88 2.60 -22.87
N ILE A 20 1.15 1.49 -22.68
CA ILE A 20 -0.20 1.29 -23.24
C ILE A 20 -1.18 2.31 -22.66
N GLU A 21 -1.05 2.70 -21.38
CA GLU A 21 -1.96 3.67 -20.78
C GLU A 21 -1.73 5.09 -21.35
N ASP A 22 -0.49 5.47 -21.64
CA ASP A 22 -0.17 6.75 -22.30
C ASP A 22 -0.53 6.73 -23.80
N ALA A 23 -0.33 5.63 -24.50
CA ALA A 23 -0.73 5.45 -25.91
C ALA A 23 -2.26 5.47 -26.15
N VAL A 24 -3.06 5.45 -25.08
CA VAL A 24 -4.51 5.70 -25.08
C VAL A 24 -4.84 7.17 -24.75
N LYS A 25 -4.04 7.85 -23.93
CA LYS A 25 -4.21 9.28 -23.60
C LYS A 25 -3.99 10.18 -24.82
N ASP A 26 -3.00 9.89 -25.67
CA ASP A 26 -2.68 10.76 -26.81
C ASP A 26 -3.67 10.65 -27.98
N ARG A 27 -4.15 9.44 -28.32
CA ARG A 27 -5.26 9.27 -29.27
C ARG A 27 -6.55 10.00 -28.87
N LYS A 28 -6.72 10.30 -27.57
CA LYS A 28 -7.85 11.09 -27.04
C LYS A 28 -7.64 12.61 -27.18
N LYS A 29 -6.41 13.07 -27.43
CA LYS A 29 -6.10 14.48 -27.77
C LYS A 29 -6.33 14.75 -29.27
N GLU A 30 -5.96 13.81 -30.14
CA GLU A 30 -6.06 13.95 -31.60
C GLU A 30 -7.50 14.21 -32.10
N LEU A 31 -8.51 13.61 -31.45
CA LEU A 31 -9.93 13.84 -31.78
C LEU A 31 -10.50 15.22 -31.38
N LYS A 32 -9.69 16.17 -30.87
CA LYS A 32 -10.12 17.54 -30.55
C LYS A 32 -9.41 18.65 -31.34
N GLY A 33 -8.84 18.33 -32.51
CA GLY A 33 -8.20 19.32 -33.39
C GLY A 33 -8.96 19.64 -34.68
N LYS A 34 -9.68 20.77 -34.73
CA LYS A 34 -9.73 21.76 -35.85
C LYS A 34 -10.61 22.99 -35.50
N PRO A 35 -10.38 24.20 -36.07
CA PRO A 35 -10.44 25.41 -35.24
C PRO A 35 -11.16 26.65 -35.86
N GLU A 36 -11.31 27.68 -35.00
CA GLU A 36 -11.28 29.13 -35.33
C GLU A 36 -12.41 29.74 -36.20
N PRO A 37 -12.50 31.09 -36.40
CA PRO A 37 -11.58 32.18 -36.00
C PRO A 37 -12.20 33.44 -35.30
N HIS A 38 -11.31 34.35 -34.83
CA HIS A 38 -11.51 35.83 -34.72
C HIS A 38 -12.58 36.38 -33.74
N LYS A 39 -12.60 37.64 -33.25
CA LYS A 39 -11.85 38.94 -33.29
C LYS A 39 -12.39 39.79 -32.07
N GLU A 40 -11.92 40.94 -31.56
CA GLU A 40 -10.76 41.87 -31.62
C GLU A 40 -10.84 42.71 -30.30
N ASP A 41 -9.78 42.96 -29.50
CA ASP A 41 -8.71 43.99 -29.60
C ASP A 41 -8.98 45.32 -28.82
N GLN A 42 -7.92 46.00 -28.36
CA GLN A 42 -7.81 47.38 -27.79
C GLN A 42 -8.32 47.77 -26.36
N THR A 43 -7.36 47.77 -25.42
CA THR A 43 -6.87 48.85 -24.50
C THR A 43 -7.66 50.19 -24.31
N PHE A 44 -7.89 50.64 -23.05
CA PHE A 44 -7.38 51.93 -22.45
C PHE A 44 -7.68 52.13 -20.94
N GLU A 45 -7.36 53.33 -20.41
CA GLU A 45 -6.97 53.71 -19.03
C GLU A 45 -8.07 53.89 -17.93
N GLU A 46 -7.63 53.68 -16.68
CA GLU A 46 -7.74 54.53 -15.46
C GLU A 46 -8.94 55.50 -15.22
N GLN A 47 -9.66 55.38 -14.08
CA GLN A 47 -9.73 56.42 -13.00
C GLN A 47 -10.76 56.17 -11.84
N ARG A 48 -10.24 56.23 -10.59
CA ARG A 48 -10.72 56.89 -9.34
C ARG A 48 -12.22 56.99 -8.93
N HIS A 49 -12.54 56.42 -7.75
CA HIS A 49 -13.62 56.74 -6.76
C HIS A 49 -15.09 56.52 -7.24
N GLU A 50 -16.12 56.27 -6.42
CA GLU A 50 -16.47 56.75 -5.06
C GLU A 50 -17.00 55.66 -4.08
N GLU A 51 -17.34 56.09 -2.85
CA GLU A 51 -17.82 55.25 -1.74
C GLU A 51 -19.34 55.00 -1.80
N THR A 52 -19.81 53.83 -1.33
CA THR A 52 -21.18 53.69 -0.81
C THR A 52 -21.24 52.67 0.33
N THR A 53 -21.72 53.11 1.48
CA THR A 53 -21.70 52.36 2.75
C THR A 53 -22.77 51.28 2.81
N THR A 54 -22.38 50.00 2.98
CA THR A 54 -23.26 48.96 3.54
C THR A 54 -22.52 47.99 4.48
N GLU A 55 -23.11 47.81 5.67
CA GLU A 55 -22.97 46.73 6.67
C GLU A 55 -21.59 46.05 6.94
N PRO A 56 -21.09 46.10 8.20
CA PRO A 56 -19.90 45.34 8.61
C PRO A 56 -20.23 43.85 8.82
N LYS A 57 -20.36 43.09 7.74
CA LYS A 57 -20.26 41.61 7.82
C LYS A 57 -18.89 41.26 8.40
N LYS A 58 -18.89 40.60 9.56
CA LYS A 58 -17.68 40.12 10.24
C LYS A 58 -17.01 39.02 9.42
N THR A 59 -16.20 39.41 8.44
CA THR A 59 -15.26 38.51 7.78
C THR A 59 -14.30 37.95 8.83
N GLY A 60 -14.32 36.63 9.02
CA GLY A 60 -13.44 35.95 9.97
C GLY A 60 -12.00 36.03 9.49
N ALA A 61 -11.28 37.08 9.89
CA ALA A 61 -9.89 37.29 9.49
C ALA A 61 -9.04 36.06 9.81
N TYR A 62 -8.30 35.56 8.82
CA TYR A 62 -7.44 34.40 8.97
C TYR A 62 -6.38 34.68 10.05
N VAL A 63 -6.53 34.04 11.22
CA VAL A 63 -5.57 34.18 12.33
C VAL A 63 -4.34 33.30 12.03
N PRO A 64 -3.14 33.87 11.86
CA PRO A 64 -1.92 33.09 11.60
C PRO A 64 -1.60 32.14 12.76
N PRO A 65 -0.93 30.99 12.51
CA PRO A 65 -0.69 29.96 13.54
C PRO A 65 -0.07 30.51 14.84
N HIS A 66 0.93 31.39 14.71
CA HIS A 66 1.66 31.98 15.84
C HIS A 66 0.80 32.86 16.77
N LEU A 67 -0.37 33.34 16.34
CA LEU A 67 -1.31 34.07 17.18
C LEU A 67 -2.34 33.16 17.88
N ARG A 68 -2.45 31.89 17.48
CA ARG A 68 -3.33 30.90 18.13
C ARG A 68 -2.67 30.30 19.37
N ALA A 69 -1.38 29.98 19.28
CA ALA A 69 -0.55 29.37 20.32
C ALA A 69 -0.32 30.22 21.60
N LYS A 70 -1.10 31.30 21.80
CA LYS A 70 -1.05 32.18 22.97
C LYS A 70 -2.37 32.24 23.76
N LYS A 71 -3.35 31.42 23.39
CA LYS A 71 -4.42 30.96 24.29
C LYS A 71 -4.06 29.58 24.81
N SER A 72 -4.63 29.20 25.95
CA SER A 72 -4.57 27.84 26.49
C SER A 72 -5.15 26.86 25.46
N THR A 73 -4.29 26.05 24.85
CA THR A 73 -4.68 25.03 23.88
C THR A 73 -5.56 23.98 24.57
N THR A 74 -6.65 23.59 23.91
CA THR A 74 -7.44 22.44 24.37
C THR A 74 -6.76 21.14 23.92
N ALA A 75 -6.99 20.03 24.62
CA ALA A 75 -6.47 18.73 24.20
C ALA A 75 -6.95 18.33 22.78
N GLU A 76 -8.12 18.83 22.35
CA GLU A 76 -8.63 18.68 20.99
C GLU A 76 -7.86 19.52 19.97
N GLU A 77 -7.51 20.78 20.30
CA GLU A 77 -6.64 21.62 19.46
C GLU A 77 -5.22 21.05 19.34
N GLU A 78 -4.67 20.46 20.40
CA GLU A 78 -3.35 19.80 20.39
C GLU A 78 -3.38 18.53 19.55
N ARG A 79 -4.42 17.69 19.70
CA ARG A 79 -4.67 16.54 18.85
C ARG A 79 -4.81 16.95 17.37
N ALA A 80 -5.58 17.98 17.07
CA ALA A 80 -5.73 18.50 15.70
C ALA A 80 -4.38 19.00 15.13
N GLN A 81 -3.53 19.61 15.95
CA GLN A 81 -2.17 20.01 15.55
C GLN A 81 -1.25 18.79 15.30
N LYS A 82 -1.26 17.77 16.18
CA LYS A 82 -0.54 16.51 15.95
C LYS A 82 -0.95 15.85 14.64
N LEU A 83 -2.26 15.73 14.37
CA LEU A 83 -2.81 15.16 13.14
C LEU A 83 -2.42 15.96 11.89
N SER A 84 -2.53 17.30 11.94
CA SER A 84 -2.10 18.19 10.85
C SER A 84 -0.60 18.05 10.56
N LYS A 85 0.24 17.89 11.60
CA LYS A 85 1.67 17.62 11.44
C LYS A 85 1.92 16.25 10.82
N ILE A 86 1.23 15.19 11.25
CA ILE A 86 1.34 13.84 10.66
C ILE A 86 0.98 13.89 9.17
N ARG A 87 -0.14 14.51 8.80
CA ARG A 87 -0.52 14.73 7.39
C ARG A 87 0.60 15.45 6.61
N GLY A 88 1.17 16.50 7.18
CA GLY A 88 2.25 17.28 6.57
C GLY A 88 3.60 16.56 6.48
N LEU A 89 3.80 15.49 7.27
CA LEU A 89 4.97 14.62 7.23
C LEU A 89 4.78 13.47 6.23
N VAL A 90 3.66 12.73 6.32
CA VAL A 90 3.34 11.59 5.43
C VAL A 90 3.36 12.04 3.96
N ASN A 91 2.70 13.15 3.62
CA ASN A 91 2.67 13.69 2.26
C ASN A 91 4.01 14.29 1.77
N LYS A 92 5.08 14.25 2.58
CA LYS A 92 6.45 14.65 2.22
C LYS A 92 7.45 13.49 2.29
N LEU A 93 6.97 12.26 2.52
CA LEU A 93 7.82 11.08 2.59
C LEU A 93 8.51 10.84 1.24
N SER A 94 9.82 10.58 1.29
CA SER A 94 10.67 10.25 0.17
C SER A 94 11.88 9.46 0.66
N GLU A 95 12.56 8.76 -0.23
CA GLU A 95 13.74 7.96 0.10
C GLU A 95 14.83 8.80 0.82
N GLY A 96 15.08 10.04 0.36
CA GLY A 96 16.09 10.93 0.93
C GLY A 96 15.75 11.55 2.29
N ASN A 97 14.52 11.40 2.81
CA ASN A 97 14.12 11.94 4.12
C ASN A 97 13.38 10.93 5.03
N ILE A 98 13.36 9.65 4.64
CA ILE A 98 12.67 8.57 5.35
C ILE A 98 13.07 8.47 6.83
N GLU A 99 14.36 8.57 7.18
CA GLU A 99 14.82 8.44 8.58
C GLU A 99 14.30 9.58 9.47
N LEU A 100 14.37 10.82 8.99
CA LEU A 100 13.87 12.00 9.70
C LEU A 100 12.36 11.93 9.92
N ILE A 101 11.60 11.64 8.85
CA ILE A 101 10.14 11.59 8.90
C ILE A 101 9.65 10.40 9.75
N THR A 102 10.34 9.27 9.71
CA THR A 102 10.04 8.12 10.58
C THR A 102 10.26 8.49 12.05
N ALA A 103 11.38 9.12 12.40
CA ALA A 103 11.65 9.57 13.76
C ALA A 103 10.62 10.60 14.27
N GLU A 104 10.23 11.58 13.43
CA GLU A 104 9.21 12.56 13.80
C GLU A 104 7.82 11.95 13.97
N ILE A 105 7.42 10.98 13.15
CA ILE A 105 6.12 10.31 13.27
C ILE A 105 6.10 9.37 14.49
N VAL A 106 7.17 8.61 14.76
CA VAL A 106 7.33 7.83 16.00
C VAL A 106 7.13 8.71 17.24
N ALA A 107 7.75 9.90 17.27
CA ALA A 107 7.60 10.84 18.38
C ALA A 107 6.16 11.37 18.55
N LEU A 108 5.39 11.48 17.47
CA LEU A 108 3.98 11.89 17.51
C LEU A 108 3.04 10.74 17.90
N LEU A 109 3.41 9.50 17.62
CA LEU A 109 2.73 8.27 18.04
C LEU A 109 3.05 7.86 19.50
N GLY A 110 4.06 8.47 20.13
CA GLY A 110 4.67 7.98 21.38
C GLY A 110 3.78 7.90 22.62
N ASP A 111 2.63 8.58 22.64
CA ASP A 111 1.62 8.47 23.70
C ASP A 111 0.70 7.24 23.54
N ASP A 112 0.85 6.51 22.43
CA ASP A 112 0.05 5.35 21.98
C ASP A 112 -1.48 5.61 21.94
N ASP A 113 -1.85 6.89 21.83
CA ASP A 113 -3.21 7.39 21.63
C ASP A 113 -3.80 6.78 20.35
N GLN A 114 -4.77 5.89 20.54
CA GLN A 114 -5.47 5.19 19.46
C GLN A 114 -5.96 6.17 18.40
N SER A 115 -6.39 7.38 18.78
CA SER A 115 -6.96 8.39 17.89
C SER A 115 -5.91 9.11 17.02
N ILE A 116 -4.64 9.11 17.44
CA ILE A 116 -3.49 9.55 16.64
C ILE A 116 -3.00 8.43 15.73
N VAL A 117 -2.95 7.18 16.22
CA VAL A 117 -2.67 5.98 15.40
C VAL A 117 -3.68 5.85 14.26
N ASP A 118 -4.97 6.03 14.57
CA ASP A 118 -6.07 6.10 13.61
C ASP A 118 -5.88 7.22 12.56
N GLY A 119 -5.36 8.36 12.98
CA GLY A 119 -5.08 9.49 12.10
C GLY A 119 -3.93 9.19 11.14
N TYR A 120 -2.81 8.71 11.68
CA TYR A 120 -1.67 8.25 10.89
C TYR A 120 -2.07 7.19 9.86
N ALA A 121 -2.88 6.19 10.25
CA ALA A 121 -3.33 5.15 9.34
C ALA A 121 -4.19 5.68 8.18
N ARG A 122 -5.07 6.66 8.44
CA ARG A 122 -5.85 7.33 7.38
C ARG A 122 -4.97 8.15 6.44
N GLU A 123 -4.03 8.93 6.97
CA GLU A 123 -3.12 9.72 6.13
C GLU A 123 -2.19 8.82 5.30
N PHE A 124 -1.70 7.72 5.88
CA PHE A 124 -0.91 6.73 5.15
C PHE A 124 -1.68 6.13 3.97
N VAL A 125 -2.90 5.63 4.20
CA VAL A 125 -3.74 5.07 3.11
C VAL A 125 -4.12 6.17 2.11
N GLY A 126 -4.41 7.38 2.57
CA GLY A 126 -4.71 8.53 1.71
C GLY A 126 -3.57 8.90 0.76
N SER A 127 -2.31 8.88 1.23
CA SER A 127 -1.14 9.23 0.42
C SER A 127 -0.60 8.05 -0.40
N ALA A 128 -0.57 6.83 0.15
CA ALA A 128 0.03 5.66 -0.48
C ALA A 128 -0.91 4.91 -1.44
N ILE A 129 -2.23 4.93 -1.17
CA ILE A 129 -3.24 4.25 -2.00
C ILE A 129 -4.13 5.27 -2.71
N GLY A 130 -4.51 6.37 -2.06
CA GLY A 130 -5.44 7.36 -2.64
C GLY A 130 -4.99 7.93 -3.99
N ASN A 131 -3.68 8.03 -4.24
CA ASN A 131 -3.14 8.27 -5.58
C ASN A 131 -3.03 6.95 -6.37
N PRO A 132 -3.82 6.74 -7.45
CA PRO A 132 -3.68 5.56 -8.30
C PRO A 132 -2.31 5.49 -8.98
N ASN A 133 -1.75 6.65 -9.36
CA ASN A 133 -0.54 6.81 -10.16
C ASN A 133 0.69 7.07 -9.29
N ILE A 134 0.77 6.43 -8.12
CA ILE A 134 1.95 6.49 -7.25
C ILE A 134 3.10 5.68 -7.86
N SER A 135 4.32 6.22 -7.86
CA SER A 135 5.47 5.47 -8.36
C SER A 135 5.77 4.28 -7.44
N LEU A 136 6.17 3.16 -8.05
CA LEU A 136 6.46 1.93 -7.32
C LEU A 136 7.56 2.12 -6.25
N THR A 137 8.59 2.91 -6.56
CA THR A 137 9.68 3.27 -5.64
C THR A 137 9.16 3.99 -4.39
N LEU A 138 8.30 4.99 -4.56
CA LEU A 138 7.70 5.75 -3.46
C LEU A 138 6.75 4.89 -2.63
N LEU A 139 5.99 3.98 -3.27
CA LEU A 139 5.17 3.00 -2.56
C LEU A 139 6.03 2.06 -1.70
N GLY A 140 7.22 1.68 -2.19
CA GLY A 140 8.25 0.99 -1.43
C GLY A 140 8.76 1.79 -0.22
N THR A 141 9.01 3.10 -0.39
CA THR A 141 9.38 4.00 0.71
C THR A 141 8.30 4.07 1.80
N TYR A 142 7.02 4.17 1.41
CA TYR A 142 5.89 4.09 2.35
C TYR A 142 5.88 2.75 3.11
N CYS A 143 6.08 1.62 2.42
CA CYS A 143 6.13 0.31 3.07
C CYS A 143 7.30 0.19 4.05
N ALA A 144 8.49 0.68 3.69
CA ALA A 144 9.67 0.64 4.56
C ALA A 144 9.49 1.50 5.81
N HIS A 145 8.94 2.71 5.65
CA HIS A 145 8.56 3.61 6.74
C HIS A 145 7.57 2.94 7.71
N MET A 146 6.57 2.21 7.20
CA MET A 146 5.61 1.44 8.01
C MET A 146 6.28 0.32 8.82
N VAL A 147 7.20 -0.43 8.20
CA VAL A 147 7.96 -1.48 8.88
C VAL A 147 8.85 -0.90 9.98
N ALA A 148 9.53 0.21 9.72
CA ALA A 148 10.34 0.88 10.73
C ALA A 148 9.51 1.36 11.93
N ILE A 149 8.35 2.00 11.71
CA ILE A 149 7.41 2.35 12.78
C ILE A 149 6.96 1.11 13.56
N THR A 150 6.70 0.00 12.87
CA THR A 150 6.30 -1.28 13.50
C THR A 150 7.38 -1.81 14.46
N MET A 151 8.65 -1.75 14.06
CA MET A 151 9.80 -2.15 14.90
C MET A 151 10.05 -1.22 16.09
N ILE A 152 9.65 0.06 16.00
CA ILE A 152 9.94 1.09 17.00
C ILE A 152 8.78 1.26 18.01
N SER A 153 7.57 1.47 17.50
CA SER A 153 6.33 1.75 18.26
C SER A 153 5.44 0.53 18.48
N GLY A 154 5.75 -0.62 17.86
CA GLY A 154 4.96 -1.83 17.96
C GLY A 154 3.92 -1.98 16.84
N GLY A 155 3.21 -3.11 16.84
CA GLY A 155 2.35 -3.53 15.71
C GLY A 155 1.05 -2.76 15.52
N ARG A 156 0.68 -1.81 16.39
CA ARG A 156 -0.62 -1.12 16.35
C ARG A 156 -0.82 -0.27 15.08
N PRO A 157 0.15 0.54 14.60
CA PRO A 157 -0.02 1.35 13.39
C PRO A 157 -0.16 0.50 12.13
N LEU A 158 0.65 -0.56 12.00
CA LEU A 158 0.55 -1.50 10.88
C LEU A 158 -0.77 -2.27 10.91
N ALA A 159 -1.20 -2.79 12.07
CA ALA A 159 -2.50 -3.44 12.20
C ALA A 159 -3.63 -2.53 11.69
N ARG A 160 -3.63 -1.27 12.13
CA ARG A 160 -4.67 -0.29 11.78
C ARG A 160 -4.63 0.15 10.32
N VAL A 161 -3.44 0.21 9.71
CA VAL A 161 -3.31 0.41 8.26
C VAL A 161 -3.84 -0.79 7.50
N MET A 162 -3.45 -2.01 7.89
CA MET A 162 -3.91 -3.24 7.24
C MET A 162 -5.43 -3.38 7.31
N GLU A 163 -6.07 -3.08 8.45
CA GLU A 163 -7.54 -2.98 8.58
C GLU A 163 -8.19 -2.08 7.53
N LEU A 164 -7.68 -0.85 7.36
CA LEU A 164 -8.22 0.11 6.39
C LEU A 164 -8.01 -0.36 4.94
N ILE A 165 -6.85 -0.97 4.66
CA ILE A 165 -6.54 -1.56 3.35
C ILE A 165 -7.49 -2.72 3.04
N GLY A 166 -7.68 -3.66 3.96
CA GLY A 166 -8.58 -4.80 3.77
C GLY A 166 -10.05 -4.39 3.68
N ALA A 167 -10.48 -3.35 4.42
CA ALA A 167 -11.81 -2.76 4.27
C ALA A 167 -11.99 -2.17 2.86
N PHE A 168 -11.03 -1.36 2.39
CA PHE A 168 -11.06 -0.78 1.04
C PHE A 168 -11.09 -1.87 -0.04
N VAL A 169 -10.24 -2.90 0.07
CA VAL A 169 -10.22 -4.03 -0.88
C VAL A 169 -11.55 -4.80 -0.87
N ARG A 170 -12.12 -5.10 0.31
CA ARG A 170 -13.43 -5.78 0.41
C ARG A 170 -14.58 -4.97 -0.22
N GLU A 171 -14.57 -3.65 -0.08
CA GLU A 171 -15.56 -2.75 -0.66
C GLU A 171 -15.40 -2.58 -2.19
N ASN A 172 -14.15 -2.51 -2.67
CA ASN A 172 -13.85 -2.07 -4.03
C ASN A 172 -13.49 -3.19 -5.02
N LEU A 173 -13.05 -4.37 -4.56
CA LEU A 173 -12.75 -5.51 -5.44
C LEU A 173 -13.91 -5.91 -6.38
N PRO A 174 -15.20 -5.89 -5.96
CA PRO A 174 -16.31 -6.15 -6.88
C PRO A 174 -16.47 -5.14 -8.02
N ALA A 175 -15.89 -3.94 -7.89
CA ALA A 175 -15.88 -2.90 -8.93
C ALA A 175 -14.65 -2.94 -9.84
N VAL A 176 -13.75 -3.92 -9.65
CA VAL A 176 -12.60 -4.16 -10.54
C VAL A 176 -13.04 -5.01 -11.73
N SER A 177 -13.67 -4.37 -12.71
CA SER A 177 -14.12 -4.97 -13.97
C SER A 177 -13.86 -4.05 -15.18
N ASP A 178 -13.94 -4.62 -16.39
CA ASP A 178 -13.36 -4.07 -17.63
C ASP A 178 -13.69 -2.60 -17.97
N GLU A 179 -14.88 -2.08 -17.63
CA GLU A 179 -15.38 -0.84 -18.24
C GLU A 179 -15.45 0.42 -17.37
N THR A 180 -15.40 0.33 -16.03
CA THR A 180 -15.92 1.45 -15.19
C THR A 180 -14.91 2.19 -14.30
N SER A 181 -13.78 1.61 -13.88
CA SER A 181 -12.83 2.36 -13.02
C SER A 181 -11.37 1.88 -13.03
N GLY A 182 -10.58 2.42 -13.96
CA GLY A 182 -9.11 2.30 -13.93
C GLY A 182 -8.49 2.86 -12.64
N SER A 183 -9.06 3.93 -12.07
CA SER A 183 -8.61 4.48 -10.78
C SER A 183 -8.81 3.49 -9.64
N ILE A 184 -9.98 2.85 -9.51
CA ILE A 184 -10.23 1.89 -8.43
C ILE A 184 -9.39 0.62 -8.65
N LYS A 185 -9.24 0.14 -9.89
CA LYS A 185 -8.32 -0.99 -10.19
C LYS A 185 -6.89 -0.66 -9.75
N ALA A 186 -6.38 0.53 -10.07
CA ALA A 186 -5.05 0.97 -9.65
C ALA A 186 -4.93 1.09 -8.13
N GLN A 187 -5.95 1.64 -7.44
CA GLN A 187 -5.98 1.73 -5.98
C GLN A 187 -6.01 0.35 -5.31
N VAL A 188 -6.85 -0.58 -5.76
CA VAL A 188 -6.88 -1.98 -5.28
C VAL A 188 -5.56 -2.70 -5.59
N SER A 189 -4.96 -2.46 -6.77
CA SER A 189 -3.61 -2.95 -7.09
C SER A 189 -2.57 -2.38 -6.12
N ASN A 190 -2.64 -1.11 -5.75
CA ASN A 190 -1.72 -0.49 -4.80
C ASN A 190 -1.90 -1.05 -3.38
N CYS A 191 -3.13 -1.38 -2.96
CA CYS A 191 -3.38 -2.18 -1.76
C CYS A 191 -2.65 -3.54 -1.79
N CYS A 192 -2.77 -4.26 -2.91
CA CYS A 192 -2.13 -5.56 -3.11
C CYS A 192 -0.59 -5.45 -3.05
N LYS A 193 -0.02 -4.45 -3.72
CA LYS A 193 1.41 -4.11 -3.66
C LYS A 193 1.86 -3.82 -2.23
N VAL A 194 1.13 -2.99 -1.48
CA VAL A 194 1.48 -2.65 -0.08
C VAL A 194 1.52 -3.90 0.80
N ILE A 195 0.47 -4.75 0.77
CA ILE A 195 0.42 -5.98 1.58
C ILE A 195 1.60 -6.91 1.24
N ALA A 196 1.86 -7.12 -0.05
CA ALA A 196 2.96 -7.95 -0.50
C ALA A 196 4.34 -7.38 -0.10
N LEU A 197 4.53 -6.06 -0.17
CA LEU A 197 5.79 -5.40 0.20
C LEU A 197 6.04 -5.40 1.71
N VAL A 198 5.04 -5.14 2.57
CA VAL A 198 5.26 -5.22 4.04
C VAL A 198 5.50 -6.64 4.53
N PHE A 199 4.94 -7.66 3.85
CA PHE A 199 5.32 -9.07 4.05
C PHE A 199 6.77 -9.33 3.58
N THR A 200 7.15 -8.84 2.40
CA THR A 200 8.50 -9.07 1.84
C THR A 200 9.58 -8.32 2.64
N PHE A 201 9.23 -7.22 3.30
CA PHE A 201 10.05 -6.52 4.30
C PHE A 201 9.99 -7.16 5.70
N GLY A 202 9.25 -8.26 5.89
CA GLY A 202 9.27 -9.10 7.10
C GLY A 202 8.30 -8.75 8.22
N ALA A 203 7.45 -7.73 8.07
CA ALA A 203 6.59 -7.24 9.17
C ALA A 203 5.23 -7.95 9.31
N VAL A 204 4.88 -8.84 8.38
CA VAL A 204 3.57 -9.51 8.29
C VAL A 204 3.76 -11.02 8.09
N SER A 205 2.82 -11.81 8.61
CA SER A 205 2.82 -13.27 8.49
C SER A 205 2.48 -13.73 7.05
N PRO A 206 3.05 -14.83 6.53
CA PRO A 206 2.72 -15.39 5.21
C PRO A 206 1.21 -15.60 5.01
N ASN A 207 0.50 -16.01 6.05
CA ASN A 207 -0.95 -16.27 6.03
C ASN A 207 -1.75 -15.08 5.48
N VAL A 208 -1.36 -13.84 5.81
CA VAL A 208 -2.07 -12.63 5.34
C VAL A 208 -1.98 -12.44 3.83
N VAL A 209 -0.89 -12.92 3.22
CA VAL A 209 -0.71 -12.89 1.76
C VAL A 209 -1.46 -14.04 1.09
N ILE A 210 -1.46 -15.23 1.70
CA ILE A 210 -2.20 -16.40 1.21
C ILE A 210 -3.72 -16.13 1.27
N ASP A 211 -4.21 -15.56 2.38
CA ASP A 211 -5.60 -15.17 2.56
C ASP A 211 -6.00 -14.02 1.62
N LEU A 212 -5.10 -13.06 1.33
CA LEU A 212 -5.31 -12.06 0.28
C LEU A 212 -5.45 -12.71 -1.11
N ILE A 213 -4.59 -13.67 -1.46
CA ILE A 213 -4.67 -14.38 -2.74
C ILE A 213 -5.99 -15.15 -2.85
N ARG A 214 -6.38 -15.89 -1.80
CA ARG A 214 -7.67 -16.60 -1.70
C ARG A 214 -8.87 -15.64 -1.79
N PHE A 215 -8.78 -14.44 -1.21
CA PHE A 215 -9.85 -13.44 -1.27
C PHE A 215 -9.97 -12.75 -2.64
N ILE A 216 -8.84 -12.48 -3.30
CA ILE A 216 -8.83 -11.85 -4.63
C ILE A 216 -9.31 -12.82 -5.71
N PHE A 217 -8.84 -14.07 -5.69
CA PHE A 217 -9.03 -15.00 -6.80
C PHE A 217 -10.51 -15.29 -7.11
N THR A 218 -10.82 -15.43 -8.39
CA THR A 218 -12.08 -16.00 -8.87
C THR A 218 -11.82 -16.62 -10.25
N PRO A 219 -12.28 -17.85 -10.52
CA PRO A 219 -12.12 -18.49 -11.83
C PRO A 219 -12.67 -17.62 -12.97
N ASN A 220 -12.00 -17.64 -14.11
CA ASN A 220 -12.27 -16.84 -15.32
C ASN A 220 -12.24 -15.30 -15.19
N ASP A 221 -11.99 -14.71 -14.01
CA ASP A 221 -11.81 -13.26 -13.87
C ASP A 221 -10.35 -12.85 -14.17
N MET A 222 -10.15 -12.25 -15.34
CA MET A 222 -8.85 -11.76 -15.82
C MET A 222 -8.24 -10.68 -14.91
N HIS A 223 -9.05 -9.81 -14.31
CA HIS A 223 -8.54 -8.72 -13.48
C HIS A 223 -8.13 -9.20 -12.09
N ARG A 224 -8.84 -10.19 -11.55
CA ARG A 224 -8.47 -10.85 -10.30
C ARG A 224 -7.21 -11.71 -10.45
N LEU A 225 -7.07 -12.43 -11.57
CA LEU A 225 -5.85 -13.17 -11.86
C LEU A 225 -4.64 -12.24 -12.03
N ASP A 226 -4.79 -11.11 -12.72
CA ASP A 226 -3.79 -10.03 -12.79
C ASP A 226 -3.41 -9.49 -11.39
N LEU A 227 -4.40 -9.24 -10.51
CA LEU A 227 -4.13 -8.85 -9.11
C LEU A 227 -3.40 -9.94 -8.30
N VAL A 228 -3.71 -11.24 -8.49
CA VAL A 228 -2.99 -12.36 -7.86
C VAL A 228 -1.54 -12.40 -8.35
N LEU A 229 -1.30 -12.24 -9.65
CA LEU A 229 0.06 -12.16 -10.22
C LEU A 229 0.83 -10.96 -9.66
N VAL A 230 0.19 -9.79 -9.50
CA VAL A 230 0.80 -8.62 -8.83
C VAL A 230 1.24 -8.96 -7.40
N VAL A 231 0.43 -9.68 -6.60
CA VAL A 231 0.84 -10.12 -5.26
C VAL A 231 2.04 -11.07 -5.33
N LEU A 232 1.99 -12.07 -6.22
CA LEU A 232 3.02 -13.09 -6.37
C LEU A 232 4.36 -12.52 -6.90
N ARG A 233 4.34 -11.49 -7.74
CA ARG A 233 5.54 -10.80 -8.25
C ARG A 233 6.38 -10.13 -7.14
N PHE A 234 5.75 -9.68 -6.04
CA PHE A 234 6.48 -9.11 -4.89
C PHE A 234 6.71 -10.15 -3.78
N ALA A 235 5.66 -10.86 -3.34
CA ALA A 235 5.74 -11.78 -2.21
C ALA A 235 6.31 -13.18 -2.55
N GLY A 236 6.18 -13.63 -3.80
CA GLY A 236 6.42 -15.03 -4.19
C GLY A 236 7.84 -15.54 -3.92
N ARG A 237 8.86 -14.68 -4.00
CA ARG A 237 10.25 -15.05 -3.66
C ARG A 237 10.39 -15.41 -2.18
N LYS A 238 9.75 -14.65 -1.29
CA LYS A 238 9.78 -14.89 0.16
C LYS A 238 8.88 -16.07 0.54
N LEU A 239 7.68 -16.18 -0.05
CA LEU A 239 6.81 -17.34 0.14
C LEU A 239 7.49 -18.66 -0.26
N ARG A 240 8.14 -18.75 -1.43
CA ARG A 240 8.91 -19.97 -1.82
C ARG A 240 10.04 -20.31 -0.84
N LYS A 241 10.71 -19.30 -0.28
CA LYS A 241 11.86 -19.47 0.62
C LYS A 241 11.43 -19.94 2.02
N ASP A 242 10.35 -19.38 2.54
CA ASP A 242 9.96 -19.51 3.96
C ASP A 242 8.73 -20.42 4.16
N ASN A 243 7.89 -20.58 3.14
CA ASN A 243 6.57 -21.23 3.19
C ASN A 243 6.28 -22.05 1.91
N LEU A 244 7.23 -22.89 1.49
CA LEU A 244 7.15 -23.62 0.21
C LEU A 244 5.88 -24.47 0.08
N GLN A 245 5.45 -25.15 1.15
CA GLN A 245 4.27 -26.02 1.11
C GLN A 245 2.99 -25.21 0.89
N ASP A 246 2.76 -24.14 1.66
CA ASP A 246 1.59 -23.27 1.53
C ASP A 246 1.57 -22.57 0.15
N PHE A 247 2.75 -22.24 -0.37
CA PHE A 247 2.93 -21.64 -1.70
C PHE A 247 2.63 -22.62 -2.84
N SER A 248 2.99 -23.90 -2.72
CA SER A 248 2.60 -24.93 -3.68
C SER A 248 1.09 -25.19 -3.61
N GLU A 249 0.52 -25.39 -2.42
CA GLU A 249 -0.91 -25.66 -2.24
C GLU A 249 -1.79 -24.56 -2.87
N ILE A 250 -1.48 -23.28 -2.62
CA ILE A 250 -2.26 -22.20 -3.22
C ILE A 250 -2.10 -22.15 -4.74
N LEU A 251 -0.90 -22.42 -5.29
CA LEU A 251 -0.72 -22.47 -6.75
C LEU A 251 -1.41 -23.67 -7.40
N ASP A 252 -1.47 -24.82 -6.72
CA ASP A 252 -2.21 -25.99 -7.19
C ASP A 252 -3.71 -25.69 -7.28
N VAL A 253 -4.31 -25.15 -6.21
CA VAL A 253 -5.72 -24.72 -6.19
C VAL A 253 -6.01 -23.69 -7.28
N LEU A 254 -5.16 -22.67 -7.43
CA LEU A 254 -5.34 -21.63 -8.46
C LEU A 254 -5.28 -22.21 -9.89
N THR A 255 -4.40 -23.19 -10.15
CA THR A 255 -4.35 -23.84 -11.47
C THR A 255 -5.54 -24.77 -11.71
N ASP A 256 -5.92 -25.57 -10.72
CA ASP A 256 -6.96 -26.60 -10.87
C ASP A 256 -8.35 -25.95 -11.06
N ASP A 257 -8.69 -24.95 -10.24
CA ASP A 257 -9.96 -24.19 -10.36
C ASP A 257 -10.07 -23.48 -11.72
N SER A 258 -8.95 -23.07 -12.32
CA SER A 258 -8.92 -22.41 -13.63
C SER A 258 -9.10 -23.37 -14.81
N ALA A 259 -8.73 -24.65 -14.64
CA ALA A 259 -8.81 -25.67 -15.69
C ALA A 259 -10.23 -26.25 -15.84
N VAL A 260 -11.08 -26.10 -14.82
CA VAL A 260 -12.45 -26.65 -14.80
C VAL A 260 -13.44 -25.80 -15.63
N THR A 261 -13.13 -24.52 -15.90
CA THR A 261 -14.14 -23.51 -16.27
C THR A 261 -14.20 -23.08 -17.75
N GLY A 262 -14.18 -24.03 -18.68
CA GLY A 262 -14.48 -23.79 -20.12
C GLY A 262 -13.32 -23.19 -20.92
N GLU A 263 -13.58 -22.74 -22.16
CA GLU A 263 -12.55 -22.12 -23.02
C GLU A 263 -12.25 -20.67 -22.56
N PRO A 264 -11.05 -20.37 -22.01
CA PRO A 264 -10.76 -19.04 -21.50
C PRO A 264 -10.32 -18.10 -22.62
N SER A 265 -10.47 -16.78 -22.43
CA SER A 265 -9.96 -15.80 -23.39
C SER A 265 -8.43 -15.90 -23.53
N GLY A 266 -7.87 -15.60 -24.71
CA GLY A 266 -6.42 -15.70 -24.93
C GLY A 266 -5.56 -14.86 -23.98
N LYS A 267 -6.10 -13.76 -23.43
CA LYS A 267 -5.45 -12.99 -22.35
C LYS A 267 -5.45 -13.76 -21.02
N TYR A 268 -6.55 -14.41 -20.66
CA TYR A 268 -6.62 -15.23 -19.45
C TYR A 268 -5.67 -16.43 -19.54
N GLN A 269 -5.62 -17.11 -20.68
CA GLN A 269 -4.67 -18.20 -20.95
C GLN A 269 -3.21 -17.75 -20.79
N PHE A 270 -2.85 -16.55 -21.26
CA PHE A 270 -1.52 -15.98 -21.04
C PHE A 270 -1.19 -15.76 -19.56
N LEU A 271 -2.14 -15.20 -18.78
CA LEU A 271 -1.96 -15.00 -17.34
C LEU A 271 -1.87 -16.34 -16.56
N LEU A 272 -2.58 -17.38 -16.99
CA LEU A 272 -2.37 -18.74 -16.47
C LEU A 272 -0.98 -19.27 -16.81
N GLY A 273 -0.47 -19.02 -18.01
CA GLY A 273 0.92 -19.33 -18.39
C GLY A 273 1.94 -18.61 -17.50
N GLU A 274 1.70 -17.36 -17.10
CA GLU A 274 2.54 -16.67 -16.11
C GLU A 274 2.47 -17.35 -14.73
N LEU A 275 1.27 -17.77 -14.30
CA LEU A 275 1.07 -18.51 -13.05
C LEU A 275 1.80 -19.88 -13.05
N GLU A 276 1.74 -20.61 -14.17
CA GLU A 276 2.51 -21.85 -14.36
C GLU A 276 4.01 -21.59 -14.40
N ASN A 277 4.47 -20.48 -14.99
CA ASN A 277 5.89 -20.10 -14.95
C ASN A 277 6.34 -19.72 -13.53
N LEU A 278 5.48 -19.12 -12.71
CA LEU A 278 5.72 -18.91 -11.27
C LEU A 278 5.80 -20.25 -10.53
N LYS A 279 4.90 -21.20 -10.81
CA LYS A 279 4.88 -22.56 -10.25
C LYS A 279 6.15 -23.34 -10.58
N ASN A 280 6.57 -23.30 -11.85
CA ASN A 280 7.76 -23.95 -12.37
C ASN A 280 9.08 -23.18 -12.13
N ASN A 281 9.08 -22.16 -11.27
CA ASN A 281 10.26 -21.36 -10.89
C ASN A 281 11.02 -20.69 -12.06
N LYS A 282 10.33 -20.38 -13.16
CA LYS A 282 10.92 -19.77 -14.37
C LYS A 282 10.99 -18.23 -14.35
N VAL A 283 10.33 -17.58 -13.39
CA VAL A 283 10.17 -16.12 -13.34
C VAL A 283 11.29 -15.44 -12.55
N ASN A 284 11.87 -14.38 -13.12
CA ASN A 284 12.82 -13.50 -12.44
C ASN A 284 12.08 -12.43 -11.62
N PHE A 285 12.45 -12.28 -10.35
CA PHE A 285 11.86 -11.27 -9.45
C PHE A 285 12.59 -9.92 -9.53
N THR A 286 12.88 -9.45 -10.74
CA THR A 286 13.62 -8.19 -10.99
C THR A 286 12.94 -7.00 -10.31
N ALA A 287 11.60 -7.01 -10.20
CA ALA A 287 10.81 -5.99 -9.55
C ALA A 287 11.21 -5.68 -8.08
N LEU A 288 11.95 -6.58 -7.41
CA LEU A 288 12.46 -6.35 -6.05
C LEU A 288 13.74 -5.51 -5.98
N SER A 289 14.51 -5.34 -7.06
CA SER A 289 15.74 -4.53 -7.05
C SER A 289 15.45 -3.04 -6.82
N HIS A 290 14.29 -2.56 -7.28
CA HIS A 290 13.79 -1.20 -7.03
C HIS A 290 13.61 -0.86 -5.54
N PHE A 291 13.74 -1.84 -4.64
CA PHE A 291 13.66 -1.64 -3.18
C PHE A 291 14.98 -1.89 -2.45
N GLU A 292 16.11 -2.12 -3.14
CA GLU A 292 17.40 -2.38 -2.50
C GLU A 292 17.83 -1.27 -1.53
N ALA A 293 17.57 0.00 -1.87
CA ALA A 293 17.78 1.14 -0.96
C ALA A 293 16.89 1.05 0.30
N ASN A 294 15.61 0.68 0.15
CA ASN A 294 14.67 0.50 1.25
C ASN A 294 15.08 -0.69 2.17
N PHE A 295 15.51 -1.82 1.59
CA PHE A 295 16.06 -2.95 2.33
C PHE A 295 17.39 -2.59 3.04
N GLY A 296 18.25 -1.83 2.37
CA GLY A 296 19.51 -1.36 2.92
C GLY A 296 19.29 -0.43 4.12
N TRP A 297 18.36 0.52 3.99
CA TRP A 297 17.96 1.41 5.08
C TRP A 297 17.37 0.64 6.27
N LEU A 298 16.41 -0.27 6.06
CA LEU A 298 15.82 -1.09 7.13
C LEU A 298 16.87 -1.91 7.91
N LYS A 299 17.99 -2.29 7.28
CA LYS A 299 19.08 -3.06 7.90
C LYS A 299 20.17 -2.20 8.56
N SER A 300 20.31 -0.93 8.18
CA SER A 300 21.47 -0.08 8.55
C SER A 300 21.11 1.24 9.25
N SER A 301 19.83 1.63 9.24
CA SER A 301 19.31 2.86 9.85
C SER A 301 19.79 3.04 11.30
N SER A 302 20.18 4.27 11.65
CA SER A 302 20.56 4.59 13.03
C SER A 302 19.39 4.44 14.01
N LEU A 303 18.18 4.67 13.51
CA LEU A 303 16.91 4.64 14.24
C LEU A 303 16.47 3.22 14.65
N LEU A 304 16.88 2.19 13.89
CA LEU A 304 16.51 0.79 14.11
C LEU A 304 17.58 0.00 14.89
N ARG A 305 18.68 0.64 15.28
CA ARG A 305 19.82 0.00 15.97
C ARG A 305 19.36 -0.69 17.27
N GLY A 306 19.53 -2.02 17.31
CA GLY A 306 19.16 -2.84 18.46
C GLY A 306 17.70 -3.32 18.51
N ARG A 307 16.90 -3.08 17.46
CA ARG A 307 15.51 -3.58 17.35
C ARG A 307 15.38 -4.98 16.73
N GLY A 308 16.49 -5.66 16.44
CA GLY A 308 16.49 -6.93 15.68
C GLY A 308 16.19 -6.70 14.20
N THR A 309 15.86 -7.77 13.48
CA THR A 309 15.27 -7.67 12.13
C THR A 309 13.76 -7.44 12.22
N PRO A 310 13.09 -7.04 11.11
CA PRO A 310 11.63 -7.05 11.02
C PRO A 310 11.02 -8.43 11.31
N GLU A 311 11.74 -9.51 10.98
CA GLU A 311 11.28 -10.90 11.15
C GLU A 311 11.40 -11.38 12.60
N ASP A 312 12.42 -10.91 13.34
CA ASP A 312 12.57 -11.15 14.79
C ASP A 312 11.55 -10.36 15.62
N SER A 313 11.00 -9.28 15.06
CA SER A 313 9.96 -8.50 15.72
C SER A 313 8.69 -9.36 15.81
N LEU A 314 8.40 -9.91 17.01
CA LEU A 314 7.27 -10.81 17.35
C LEU A 314 5.86 -10.18 17.23
N LEU A 315 5.74 -9.25 16.29
CA LEU A 315 4.61 -8.42 15.98
C LEU A 315 3.89 -8.86 14.70
N GLN A 316 4.29 -10.00 14.08
CA GLN A 316 3.54 -10.69 13.01
C GLN A 316 2.04 -10.57 13.27
N VAL A 317 1.38 -9.64 12.57
CA VAL A 317 0.03 -9.22 12.96
C VAL A 317 -0.92 -10.31 12.51
N PRO A 318 -1.65 -10.99 13.43
CA PRO A 318 -2.53 -12.11 13.07
C PRO A 318 -3.87 -11.53 12.58
N VAL A 319 -3.80 -10.68 11.55
CA VAL A 319 -4.98 -10.13 10.88
C VAL A 319 -5.26 -11.03 9.69
N ASN A 320 -6.18 -11.98 9.86
CA ASN A 320 -7.03 -12.30 8.73
C ASN A 320 -7.91 -11.06 8.50
N ILE A 321 -7.46 -10.14 7.64
CA ILE A 321 -8.14 -8.86 7.35
C ILE A 321 -9.48 -9.04 6.62
N PHE A 322 -9.73 -10.27 6.19
CA PHE A 322 -10.89 -10.72 5.44
C PHE A 322 -11.90 -11.44 6.37
N ASP A 323 -11.53 -11.69 7.63
CA ASP A 323 -12.38 -12.14 8.74
C ASP A 323 -12.66 -10.97 9.71
N LEU A 324 -13.94 -10.72 9.99
CA LEU A 324 -14.39 -9.60 10.81
C LEU A 324 -14.17 -9.81 12.32
N GLU A 325 -14.20 -11.05 12.82
CA GLU A 325 -14.14 -11.29 14.27
C GLU A 325 -12.75 -11.06 14.87
N GLN A 326 -11.69 -11.26 14.09
CA GLN A 326 -10.31 -11.15 14.60
C GLN A 326 -9.83 -9.70 14.69
N VAL A 327 -10.33 -8.81 13.81
CA VAL A 327 -10.08 -7.36 13.88
C VAL A 327 -10.64 -6.76 15.18
N GLU A 328 -11.78 -7.23 15.66
CA GLU A 328 -12.35 -6.79 16.95
C GLU A 328 -11.40 -7.16 18.12
N ARG A 329 -10.97 -8.43 18.17
CA ARG A 329 -10.13 -9.00 19.24
C ARG A 329 -8.72 -8.39 19.33
N LEU A 330 -8.23 -7.77 18.26
CA LEU A 330 -6.92 -7.11 18.20
C LEU A 330 -6.90 -5.73 18.88
N LYS A 331 -8.06 -5.09 19.07
CA LYS A 331 -8.17 -3.78 19.72
C LYS A 331 -7.84 -3.84 21.23
N ASP A 332 -8.15 -4.97 21.86
CA ASP A 332 -8.16 -5.13 23.32
C ASP A 332 -6.92 -5.85 23.90
N THR A 333 -5.97 -6.30 23.07
CA THR A 333 -4.86 -7.15 23.54
C THR A 333 -3.59 -6.34 23.89
N PRO A 334 -3.19 -6.23 25.17
CA PRO A 334 -1.99 -5.49 25.57
C PRO A 334 -0.69 -6.22 25.18
N VAL A 335 0.34 -5.43 24.83
CA VAL A 335 1.60 -5.87 24.18
C VAL A 335 2.31 -7.04 24.89
N VAL A 336 2.30 -7.06 26.22
CA VAL A 336 3.04 -8.06 27.04
C VAL A 336 2.48 -9.48 26.87
N ALA A 337 1.18 -9.63 26.63
CA ALA A 337 0.49 -10.94 26.59
C ALA A 337 0.68 -11.73 25.28
N ARG A 338 1.65 -11.35 24.45
CA ARG A 338 1.91 -11.90 23.11
C ARG A 338 3.00 -12.98 23.10
N CYS A 339 4.08 -12.78 23.86
CA CYS A 339 5.17 -13.77 23.95
C CYS A 339 4.74 -15.08 24.63
N GLU A 340 3.94 -15.00 25.70
CA GLU A 340 3.51 -16.19 26.47
C GLU A 340 2.55 -17.12 25.74
N ARG A 341 1.83 -16.65 24.72
CA ARG A 341 0.90 -17.49 23.95
C ARG A 341 1.58 -18.22 22.79
N LEU A 342 2.64 -17.65 22.21
CA LEU A 342 3.48 -18.35 21.24
C LEU A 342 4.32 -19.46 21.92
N SER A 343 4.84 -19.22 23.12
CA SER A 343 5.61 -20.23 23.88
C SER A 343 4.78 -21.38 24.47
N ARG A 344 3.45 -21.38 24.30
CA ARG A 344 2.54 -22.47 24.72
C ARG A 344 1.93 -23.23 23.54
N GLY A 345 2.43 -23.02 22.33
CA GLY A 345 2.02 -23.78 21.13
C GLY A 345 2.55 -25.21 21.07
N GLU A 346 3.66 -25.50 21.76
CA GLU A 346 4.25 -26.84 21.84
C GLU A 346 4.11 -27.40 23.26
N GLY A 347 3.37 -28.51 23.45
CA GLY A 347 3.27 -29.09 24.80
C GLY A 347 2.22 -30.14 25.11
N GLN A 348 1.37 -30.62 24.19
CA GLN A 348 0.37 -31.65 24.56
C GLN A 348 -0.02 -32.68 23.48
N GLN A 349 0.98 -33.29 22.85
CA GLN A 349 0.86 -34.67 22.36
C GLN A 349 2.06 -35.52 22.79
N ARG A 350 1.98 -36.19 23.95
CA ARG A 350 2.34 -37.62 24.09
C ARG A 350 2.14 -38.22 25.50
N ILE A 351 1.70 -39.48 25.47
CA ILE A 351 1.97 -40.60 26.41
C ILE A 351 0.97 -40.86 27.57
N GLN A 352 0.30 -42.01 27.39
CA GLN A 352 -0.28 -42.96 28.36
C GLN A 352 -1.56 -42.61 29.13
N GLY A 353 -2.44 -43.62 29.20
CA GLY A 353 -3.86 -43.60 29.55
C GLY A 353 -4.56 -44.70 28.74
#